data_AF-A0A3R6UC21-F1
#
_entry.id   AF-A0A3R6UC21-F1
#
_cell.length_a   1.000
_cell.length_b   1.000
_cell.length_c   1.000
_cell.angle_alpha   90.00
_cell.angle_beta   90.00
_cell.angle_gamma   90.00
#
_symmetry.space_group_name_H-M   'P 1'
#
loop_
_entity.id
_entity.type
_entity.pdbx_description
1 polymer ?
#
loop_
_entity_poly.entity_id
_entity_poly.type
_entity_poly.pdbx_seq_one_letter_code
_entity_poly.pdbx_strand_id
1 'polypeptide(L)'
;MNKKFLLSIVITVGLTFFLGITALDFTDLLSGPGWTPENDGFYGMDIVQWLLLFMPVYALELWHCENMLDQAFLYAYRYQKVQRWWLHTYGTLILQTVILYLCVSGCACIIMGNHLTKQIALPLFLIMLHSVFLLAFSIWIKMISGNMIVASILAVVLETAAKFMVVTQHLTPAHSPFSWGMYYYIRQNYGDGGFSVMVVAVIQLLVICSLLILVSRRGKVLLLRRISDGKVH
;
A
#
# COMPACT_ATOMS: atom_id res chain seq x y z
N MET A 1 3.12 21.51 8.36
CA MET A 1 2.46 20.39 7.64
C MET A 1 2.01 20.87 6.27
N ASN A 2 2.25 20.11 5.19
CA ASN A 2 1.95 20.54 3.81
C ASN A 2 0.42 20.66 3.61
N LYS A 3 -0.07 21.78 3.05
CA LYS A 3 -1.51 22.00 2.78
C LYS A 3 -2.11 20.89 1.92
N LYS A 4 -1.35 20.37 0.95
CA LYS A 4 -1.78 19.24 0.11
C LYS A 4 -2.00 17.95 0.92
N PHE A 5 -1.13 17.70 1.90
CA PHE A 5 -1.25 16.52 2.76
C PHE A 5 -2.44 16.62 3.72
N LEU A 6 -2.67 17.81 4.30
CA LEU A 6 -3.87 18.05 5.12
C LEU A 6 -5.16 17.83 4.31
N LEU A 7 -5.20 18.29 3.06
CA LEU A 7 -6.33 18.04 2.17
C LEU A 7 -6.54 16.53 1.94
N SER A 8 -5.47 15.75 1.74
CA SER A 8 -5.59 14.30 1.61
C SER A 8 -6.14 13.62 2.85
N ILE A 9 -5.74 14.06 4.05
CA ILE A 9 -6.35 13.56 5.30
C ILE A 9 -7.87 13.84 5.31
N VAL A 10 -8.27 15.06 4.97
CA VAL A 10 -9.69 15.45 4.92
C VAL A 10 -10.46 14.61 3.90
N ILE A 11 -9.90 14.39 2.71
CA ILE A 11 -10.51 13.53 1.68
C ILE A 11 -10.62 12.09 2.18
N THR A 12 -9.55 11.53 2.73
CA THR A 12 -9.53 10.16 3.26
C THR A 12 -10.60 9.96 4.33
N VAL A 13 -10.67 10.85 5.32
CA VAL A 13 -11.66 10.79 6.39
C VAL A 13 -13.07 10.94 5.82
N GLY A 14 -13.32 11.96 5.01
CA GLY A 14 -14.65 12.23 4.43
C GLY A 14 -15.15 11.09 3.55
N LEU A 15 -14.28 10.53 2.70
CA LEU A 15 -14.61 9.40 1.82
C LEU A 15 -14.86 8.12 2.61
N THR A 16 -14.05 7.84 3.64
CA THR A 16 -14.24 6.65 4.49
C THR A 16 -15.58 6.71 5.23
N PHE A 17 -15.95 7.87 5.81
CA PHE A 17 -17.25 8.03 6.45
C PHE A 17 -18.41 7.95 5.45
N PHE A 18 -18.28 8.61 4.29
CA PHE A 18 -19.32 8.58 3.26
C PHE A 18 -19.59 7.15 2.79
N LEU A 19 -18.55 6.43 2.35
CA LEU A 19 -18.69 5.05 1.88
C LEU A 19 -19.15 4.12 2.99
N GLY A 20 -18.64 4.33 4.19
CA GLY A 20 -18.97 3.55 5.37
C GLY A 20 -20.41 3.64 5.85
N ILE A 21 -21.07 4.77 5.59
CA ILE A 21 -22.49 4.98 5.96
C ILE A 21 -23.42 4.58 4.82
N THR A 22 -22.97 4.65 3.56
CA THR A 22 -23.86 4.57 2.39
C THR A 22 -23.71 3.30 1.55
N ALA A 23 -22.57 2.61 1.59
CA ALA A 23 -22.22 1.65 0.55
C ALA A 23 -21.40 0.43 1.00
N LEU A 24 -20.79 0.45 2.18
CA LEU A 24 -19.87 -0.60 2.64
C LEU A 24 -20.38 -1.28 3.92
N ASP A 25 -20.37 -2.62 3.94
CA ASP A 25 -20.43 -3.38 5.19
C ASP A 25 -19.00 -3.67 5.66
N PHE A 26 -18.53 -2.89 6.63
CA PHE A 26 -17.19 -3.06 7.19
C PHE A 26 -17.00 -4.40 7.90
N THR A 27 -18.07 -5.03 8.37
CA THR A 27 -18.00 -6.29 9.10
C THR A 27 -17.52 -7.39 8.18
N ASP A 28 -18.11 -7.50 6.99
CA ASP A 28 -17.72 -8.49 5.96
C ASP A 28 -16.41 -8.10 5.28
N LEU A 29 -16.18 -6.80 5.06
CA LEU A 29 -14.96 -6.29 4.44
C LEU A 29 -13.69 -6.54 5.28
N LEU A 30 -13.79 -6.47 6.61
CA LEU A 30 -12.64 -6.54 7.52
C LEU A 30 -12.52 -7.87 8.28
N SER A 31 -13.58 -8.66 8.38
CA SER A 31 -13.52 -9.98 9.03
C SER A 31 -12.71 -10.99 8.21
N GLY A 32 -12.54 -10.75 6.91
CA GLY A 32 -12.01 -11.73 5.98
C GLY A 32 -12.98 -12.91 5.84
N PRO A 33 -12.92 -13.69 4.75
CA PRO A 33 -13.72 -14.91 4.69
C PRO A 33 -13.28 -15.82 5.82
N GLY A 34 -14.24 -16.40 6.53
CA GLY A 34 -13.97 -17.59 7.32
C GLY A 34 -13.67 -18.72 6.35
N TRP A 35 -12.47 -19.29 6.39
CA TRP A 35 -12.19 -20.48 5.58
C TRP A 35 -13.07 -21.62 6.07
N THR A 36 -14.14 -21.89 5.33
CA THR A 36 -14.84 -23.16 5.41
C THR A 36 -15.08 -23.63 3.97
N PRO A 37 -14.78 -24.90 3.64
CA PRO A 37 -14.98 -25.45 2.29
C PRO A 37 -16.40 -25.30 1.72
N GLU A 38 -17.38 -24.94 2.57
CA GLU A 38 -18.80 -24.89 2.27
C GLU A 38 -19.35 -23.46 2.13
N ASN A 39 -18.64 -22.42 2.59
CA ASN A 39 -19.08 -21.00 2.52
C ASN A 39 -18.11 -20.07 1.78
N ASP A 40 -17.11 -20.61 1.07
CA ASP A 40 -16.08 -19.86 0.33
C ASP A 40 -16.62 -19.20 -0.97
N GLY A 41 -17.80 -18.59 -0.91
CA GLY A 41 -18.25 -17.64 -1.90
C GLY A 41 -17.50 -16.33 -1.71
N PHE A 42 -16.30 -16.21 -2.26
CA PHE A 42 -15.70 -14.88 -2.47
C PHE A 42 -16.59 -14.13 -3.46
N TYR A 43 -17.43 -13.22 -2.96
CA TYR A 43 -18.25 -12.41 -3.84
C TYR A 43 -17.37 -11.31 -4.42
N GLY A 44 -17.40 -11.13 -5.74
CA GLY A 44 -16.69 -10.02 -6.40
C GLY A 44 -17.02 -8.65 -5.80
N MET A 45 -18.17 -8.55 -5.11
CA MET A 45 -18.58 -7.39 -4.32
C MET A 45 -17.59 -7.00 -3.23
N ASP A 46 -16.97 -7.95 -2.52
CA ASP A 46 -16.03 -7.65 -1.43
C ASP A 46 -14.74 -7.00 -1.98
N ILE A 47 -14.32 -7.43 -3.17
CA ILE A 47 -13.19 -6.84 -3.90
C ILE A 47 -13.54 -5.41 -4.32
N VAL A 48 -14.74 -5.19 -4.86
CA VAL A 48 -15.20 -3.85 -5.26
C VAL A 48 -15.28 -2.93 -4.05
N GLN A 49 -15.82 -3.40 -2.93
CA GLN A 49 -15.91 -2.66 -1.67
C GLN A 49 -14.52 -2.29 -1.12
N TRP A 50 -13.57 -3.22 -1.16
CA TRP A 50 -12.18 -2.97 -0.77
C TRP A 50 -11.51 -1.92 -1.66
N LEU A 51 -11.65 -2.07 -2.98
CA LEU A 51 -11.10 -1.13 -3.95
C LEU A 51 -11.69 0.27 -3.72
N LEU A 52 -13.00 0.38 -3.51
CA LEU A 52 -13.66 1.66 -3.25
C LEU A 52 -13.13 2.36 -1.99
N LEU A 53 -12.80 1.60 -0.96
CA LEU A 53 -12.31 2.15 0.31
C LEU A 53 -10.82 2.55 0.23
N PHE A 54 -9.96 1.67 -0.28
CA PHE A 54 -8.52 1.82 -0.16
C PHE A 54 -7.85 2.42 -1.41
N MET A 55 -8.39 2.22 -2.61
CA MET A 55 -7.78 2.78 -3.83
C MET A 55 -7.75 4.31 -3.86
N PRO A 56 -8.79 5.05 -3.42
CA PRO A 56 -8.70 6.51 -3.35
C PRO A 56 -7.58 6.99 -2.43
N VAL A 57 -7.38 6.29 -1.31
CA VAL A 57 -6.32 6.59 -0.33
C VAL A 57 -4.95 6.32 -0.92
N TYR A 58 -4.81 5.19 -1.60
CA TYR A 58 -3.60 4.84 -2.34
C TYR A 58 -3.32 5.82 -3.49
N ALA A 59 -4.33 6.30 -4.20
CA ALA A 59 -4.15 7.31 -5.25
C ALA A 59 -3.64 8.65 -4.69
N LEU A 60 -4.14 9.08 -3.54
CA LEU A 60 -3.64 10.28 -2.84
C LEU A 60 -2.18 10.10 -2.39
N GLU A 61 -1.83 8.92 -1.91
CA GLU A 61 -0.46 8.54 -1.55
C GLU A 61 0.48 8.63 -2.76
N LEU A 62 0.12 8.02 -3.89
CA LEU A 62 0.90 8.07 -5.12
C LEU A 62 1.01 9.48 -5.69
N TRP A 63 -0.01 10.31 -5.54
CA TRP A 63 0.06 11.72 -5.90
C TRP A 63 1.10 12.49 -5.04
N HIS A 64 1.17 12.25 -3.74
CA HIS A 64 2.23 12.83 -2.90
C HIS A 64 3.60 12.28 -3.29
N CYS A 65 3.68 10.98 -3.58
CA CYS A 65 4.89 10.32 -4.04
C CYS A 65 5.43 10.99 -5.32
N GLU A 66 4.57 11.22 -6.32
CA GLU A 66 4.96 11.90 -7.55
C GLU A 66 5.43 13.34 -7.28
N ASN A 67 4.66 14.14 -6.55
CA ASN A 67 5.05 15.51 -6.23
C ASN A 67 6.42 15.59 -5.51
N MET A 68 6.68 14.66 -4.58
CA MET A 68 7.93 14.63 -3.81
C MET A 68 9.11 14.10 -4.63
N LEU A 69 8.87 13.10 -5.48
CA LEU A 69 9.89 12.53 -6.37
C LEU A 69 10.21 13.46 -7.54
N ASP A 70 9.28 14.27 -8.03
CA ASP A 70 9.61 15.24 -9.09
C ASP A 70 10.46 16.39 -8.53
N GLN A 71 10.16 16.84 -7.30
CA GLN A 71 11.00 17.79 -6.57
C GLN A 71 12.38 17.22 -6.22
N ALA A 72 12.47 15.90 -6.07
CA ALA A 72 13.72 15.18 -5.83
C ALA A 72 14.76 15.42 -6.89
N PHE A 73 14.34 15.27 -8.14
CA PHE A 73 15.23 15.27 -9.28
C PHE A 73 15.90 16.64 -9.40
N LEU A 74 15.12 17.70 -9.20
CA LEU A 74 15.60 19.08 -9.17
C LEU A 74 16.58 19.33 -8.00
N TYR A 75 16.27 18.84 -6.80
CA TYR A 75 17.13 19.04 -5.63
C TYR A 75 18.44 18.23 -5.71
N ALA A 76 18.37 16.98 -6.16
CA ALA A 76 19.50 16.09 -6.37
C ALA A 76 20.48 16.66 -7.41
N TYR A 77 19.96 17.18 -8.52
CA TYR A 77 20.74 17.85 -9.56
C TYR A 77 21.49 19.07 -9.01
N ARG A 78 20.79 19.95 -8.28
CA ARG A 78 21.33 21.24 -7.83
C ARG A 78 22.33 21.14 -6.67
N TYR A 79 22.09 20.26 -5.71
CA TYR A 79 22.84 20.26 -4.44
C TYR A 79 23.78 19.07 -4.26
N GLN A 80 23.75 18.05 -5.14
CA GLN A 80 24.62 16.87 -5.11
C GLN A 80 24.61 16.08 -3.77
N LYS A 81 23.67 16.38 -2.87
CA LYS A 81 23.45 15.79 -1.54
C LYS A 81 22.28 14.80 -1.54
N VAL A 82 22.30 13.88 -2.51
CA VAL A 82 21.21 12.92 -2.81
C VAL A 82 20.85 12.03 -1.61
N GLN A 83 21.81 11.62 -0.79
CA GLN A 83 21.62 10.65 0.29
C GLN A 83 20.71 11.13 1.42
N ARG A 84 21.02 12.29 2.01
CA ARG A 84 20.21 12.87 3.12
C ARG A 84 18.83 13.26 2.64
N TRP A 85 18.75 13.79 1.42
CA TRP A 85 17.49 14.14 0.80
C TRP A 85 16.63 12.90 0.55
N TRP A 86 17.19 11.80 0.01
CA TRP A 86 16.46 10.55 -0.20
C TRP A 86 15.92 9.96 1.10
N LEU A 87 16.76 9.90 2.15
CA LEU A 87 16.33 9.42 3.47
C LEU A 87 15.17 10.26 4.03
N HIS A 88 15.25 11.58 3.91
CA HIS A 88 14.19 12.47 4.36
C HIS A 88 12.89 12.29 3.56
N THR A 89 12.99 12.24 2.23
CA THR A 89 11.83 12.05 1.34
C THR A 89 11.17 10.70 1.56
N TYR A 90 11.95 9.62 1.55
CA TYR A 90 11.44 8.27 1.76
C TYR A 90 10.80 8.11 3.15
N GLY A 91 11.47 8.60 4.20
CA GLY A 91 10.91 8.59 5.55
C GLY A 91 9.62 9.40 5.67
N THR A 92 9.53 10.54 4.96
CA THR A 92 8.32 11.36 4.91
C THR A 92 7.18 10.65 4.17
N LEU A 93 7.45 9.98 3.06
CA LEU A 93 6.45 9.22 2.30
C LEU A 93 5.89 8.04 3.11
N ILE A 94 6.76 7.29 3.81
CA ILE A 94 6.31 6.22 4.71
C ILE A 94 5.42 6.80 5.82
N LEU A 95 5.85 7.89 6.47
CA LEU A 95 5.08 8.51 7.54
C LEU A 95 3.71 8.99 7.06
N GLN A 96 3.65 9.63 5.88
CA GLN A 96 2.39 10.08 5.28
C GLN A 96 1.46 8.91 4.98
N THR A 97 1.99 7.83 4.43
CA THR A 97 1.25 6.58 4.15
C THR A 97 0.66 6.02 5.44
N VAL A 98 1.48 5.85 6.48
CA VAL A 98 1.02 5.37 7.80
C VAL A 98 -0.10 6.27 8.35
N ILE A 99 0.04 7.60 8.28
CA ILE A 99 -0.99 8.52 8.77
C ILE A 99 -2.30 8.36 7.98
N LEU A 100 -2.26 8.28 6.65
CA LEU A 100 -3.46 8.13 5.83
C LEU A 100 -4.21 6.83 6.18
N TYR A 101 -3.49 5.71 6.32
CA TYR A 101 -4.09 4.43 6.66
C TYR A 101 -4.56 4.35 8.12
N LEU A 102 -3.90 5.05 9.05
CA LEU A 102 -4.40 5.25 10.41
C LEU A 102 -5.71 6.06 10.41
N CYS A 103 -5.85 7.06 9.54
CA CYS A 103 -7.11 7.79 9.39
C CYS A 103 -8.24 6.90 8.89
N VAL A 104 -8.01 6.08 7.86
CA VAL A 104 -9.01 5.11 7.38
C VAL A 104 -9.39 4.14 8.50
N SER A 105 -8.39 3.55 9.16
CA SER A 105 -8.58 2.59 10.24
C SER A 105 -9.34 3.20 11.42
N GLY A 106 -9.00 4.43 11.81
CA GLY A 106 -9.71 5.16 12.87
C GLY A 106 -11.16 5.44 12.51
N CYS A 107 -11.44 5.84 11.26
CA CYS A 107 -12.81 6.03 10.79
C CYS A 107 -13.59 4.71 10.79
N ALA A 108 -13.00 3.62 10.28
CA ALA A 108 -13.60 2.28 10.33
C ALA A 108 -13.93 1.88 11.77
N CYS A 109 -13.00 2.07 12.72
CA CYS A 109 -13.24 1.78 14.13
C CYS A 109 -14.41 2.59 14.72
N ILE A 110 -14.54 3.88 14.38
CA ILE A 110 -15.63 4.72 14.84
C ILE A 110 -16.97 4.24 14.28
N ILE A 111 -17.01 3.89 12.99
CA ILE A 111 -18.23 3.44 12.31
C ILE A 111 -18.69 2.10 12.87
N MET A 112 -17.77 1.17 13.13
CA MET A 112 -18.09 -0.14 13.69
C MET A 112 -18.51 -0.09 15.16
N GLY A 113 -18.06 0.90 15.93
CA GLY A 113 -18.44 1.10 17.32
C GLY A 113 -18.29 -0.17 18.16
N ASN A 114 -19.39 -0.65 18.75
CA ASN A 114 -19.41 -1.85 19.60
C ASN A 114 -19.22 -3.18 18.85
N HIS A 115 -19.25 -3.18 17.51
CA HIS A 115 -18.98 -4.34 16.67
C HIS A 115 -17.48 -4.57 16.44
N LEU A 116 -16.61 -3.71 16.98
CA LEU A 116 -15.16 -3.85 16.86
C LEU A 116 -14.66 -5.04 17.69
N THR A 117 -14.40 -6.17 17.04
CA THR A 117 -13.78 -7.33 17.69
C THR A 117 -12.25 -7.27 17.59
N LYS A 118 -11.55 -7.96 18.49
CA LYS A 118 -10.08 -8.13 18.39
C LYS A 118 -9.63 -8.73 17.06
N GLN A 119 -10.53 -9.43 16.36
CA GLN A 119 -10.27 -10.03 15.05
C GLN A 119 -10.16 -9.00 13.92
N ILE A 120 -10.63 -7.75 14.12
CA ILE A 120 -10.64 -6.69 13.09
C ILE A 120 -9.40 -5.78 13.17
N ALA A 121 -8.84 -5.61 14.36
CA ALA A 121 -7.66 -4.77 14.57
C ALA A 121 -6.41 -5.29 13.83
N LEU A 122 -6.24 -6.61 13.76
CA LEU A 122 -5.11 -7.24 13.07
C LEU A 122 -5.18 -7.09 11.53
N PRO A 123 -6.33 -7.31 10.86
CA PRO A 123 -6.55 -6.95 9.46
C PRO A 123 -6.20 -5.50 9.15
N LEU A 124 -6.68 -4.53 9.94
CA LEU A 124 -6.37 -3.10 9.73
C LEU A 124 -4.87 -2.81 9.81
N PHE A 125 -4.17 -3.44 10.76
CA PHE A 125 -2.71 -3.34 10.85
C PHE A 125 -2.00 -3.96 9.64
N LEU A 126 -2.46 -5.12 9.17
CA LEU A 126 -1.90 -5.79 8.00
C LEU A 126 -2.13 -4.99 6.70
N ILE A 127 -3.28 -4.35 6.55
CA ILE A 127 -3.57 -3.44 5.43
C ILE A 127 -2.59 -2.26 5.44
N MET A 128 -2.34 -1.65 6.59
CA MET A 128 -1.36 -0.57 6.72
C MET A 128 0.07 -1.03 6.40
N LEU A 129 0.48 -2.21 6.84
CA LEU A 129 1.79 -2.76 6.47
C LEU A 129 1.88 -3.03 4.96
N HIS A 130 0.81 -3.55 4.38
CA HIS A 130 0.72 -3.84 2.96
C HIS A 130 0.76 -2.58 2.10
N SER A 131 0.15 -1.49 2.53
CA SER A 131 0.23 -0.22 1.81
C SER A 131 1.65 0.35 1.79
N VAL A 132 2.40 0.23 2.88
CA VAL A 132 3.83 0.59 2.89
C VAL A 132 4.64 -0.26 1.91
N PHE A 133 4.28 -1.55 1.75
CA PHE A 133 4.88 -2.42 0.74
C PHE A 133 4.54 -1.96 -0.69
N LEU A 134 3.27 -1.64 -0.96
CA LEU A 134 2.84 -1.12 -2.26
C LEU A 134 3.50 0.22 -2.59
N LEU A 135 3.66 1.11 -1.62
CA LEU A 135 4.43 2.35 -1.76
C LEU A 135 5.85 2.06 -2.25
N ALA A 136 6.56 1.19 -1.54
CA ALA A 136 7.95 0.85 -1.86
C ALA A 136 8.06 0.23 -3.27
N PHE A 137 7.11 -0.64 -3.62
CA PHE A 137 7.02 -1.25 -4.94
C PHE A 137 6.71 -0.23 -6.04
N SER A 138 5.81 0.71 -5.80
CA SER A 138 5.48 1.80 -6.73
C SER A 138 6.63 2.76 -6.95
N ILE A 139 7.39 3.07 -5.90
CA ILE A 139 8.63 3.84 -6.01
C ILE A 139 9.62 3.10 -6.92
N TRP A 140 9.79 1.78 -6.76
CA TRP A 140 10.59 0.96 -7.67
C TRP A 140 10.15 1.07 -9.13
N ILE A 141 8.85 0.94 -9.39
CA ILE A 141 8.32 1.06 -10.75
C ILE A 141 8.55 2.47 -11.30
N LYS A 142 8.29 3.54 -10.53
CA LYS A 142 8.59 4.93 -10.95
C LYS A 142 10.06 5.11 -11.25
N MET A 143 10.95 4.51 -10.46
CA MET A 143 12.40 4.53 -10.71
C MET A 143 12.85 3.69 -11.92
N ILE A 144 11.99 2.88 -12.53
CA ILE A 144 12.31 2.11 -13.76
C ILE A 144 11.60 2.74 -14.97
N SER A 145 10.32 3.07 -14.83
CA SER A 145 9.45 3.61 -15.89
C SER A 145 9.51 5.13 -16.04
N GLY A 146 9.85 5.86 -14.97
CA GLY A 146 9.78 7.33 -14.94
C GLY A 146 8.36 7.90 -14.73
N ASN A 147 7.32 7.06 -14.69
CA ASN A 147 5.93 7.49 -14.64
C ASN A 147 5.16 6.87 -13.46
N MET A 148 4.52 7.71 -12.62
CA MET A 148 3.78 7.21 -11.45
C MET A 148 2.43 6.61 -11.82
N ILE A 149 1.84 7.06 -12.94
CA ILE A 149 0.61 6.46 -13.48
C ILE A 149 0.85 5.00 -13.84
N VAL A 150 2.01 4.68 -14.43
CA VAL A 150 2.39 3.29 -14.73
C VAL A 150 2.54 2.47 -13.46
N ALA A 151 3.15 3.04 -12.41
CA ALA A 151 3.24 2.38 -11.10
C ALA A 151 1.86 2.09 -10.50
N SER A 152 0.95 3.06 -10.56
CA SER A 152 -0.44 2.92 -10.09
C SER A 152 -1.16 1.79 -10.83
N ILE A 153 -1.16 1.80 -12.16
CA ILE A 153 -1.83 0.77 -12.98
C ILE A 153 -1.25 -0.61 -12.67
N LEU A 154 0.08 -0.75 -12.62
CA LEU A 154 0.72 -2.04 -12.35
C LEU A 154 0.42 -2.55 -10.94
N ALA A 155 0.41 -1.68 -9.92
CA ALA A 155 0.05 -2.08 -8.56
C ALA A 155 -1.39 -2.64 -8.52
N VAL A 156 -2.35 -1.91 -9.10
CA VAL A 156 -3.77 -2.34 -9.17
C VAL A 156 -3.91 -3.66 -9.91
N VAL A 157 -3.26 -3.80 -11.07
CA VAL A 157 -3.32 -5.02 -11.89
C VAL A 157 -2.70 -6.20 -11.14
N LEU A 158 -1.56 -6.03 -10.49
CA LEU A 158 -0.90 -7.09 -9.73
C LEU A 158 -1.72 -7.51 -8.52
N GLU A 159 -2.31 -6.58 -7.78
CA GLU A 159 -3.21 -6.89 -6.66
C GLU A 159 -4.45 -7.65 -7.12
N THR A 160 -5.10 -7.17 -8.17
CA THR A 160 -6.31 -7.79 -8.73
C THR A 160 -6.01 -9.18 -9.30
N ALA A 161 -4.91 -9.33 -10.05
CA ALA A 161 -4.50 -10.60 -10.64
C ALA A 161 -4.08 -11.61 -9.56
N ALA A 162 -3.26 -11.20 -8.59
CA ALA A 162 -2.84 -12.05 -7.49
C ALA A 162 -4.05 -12.54 -6.68
N LYS A 163 -5.01 -11.66 -6.42
CA LYS A 163 -6.28 -12.03 -5.80
C LYS A 163 -7.06 -13.03 -6.65
N PHE A 164 -7.23 -12.76 -7.94
CA PHE A 164 -7.97 -13.65 -8.83
C PHE A 164 -7.34 -15.05 -8.86
N MET A 165 -6.01 -15.16 -8.91
CA MET A 165 -5.29 -16.43 -8.84
C MET A 165 -5.51 -17.17 -7.51
N VAL A 166 -5.62 -16.46 -6.39
CA VAL A 166 -5.95 -17.05 -5.09
C VAL A 166 -7.38 -17.58 -5.05
N VAL A 167 -8.35 -16.79 -5.54
CA VAL A 167 -9.78 -17.19 -5.56
C VAL A 167 -10.03 -18.36 -6.50
N THR A 168 -9.36 -18.39 -7.65
CA THR A 168 -9.43 -19.49 -8.63
C THR A 168 -8.57 -20.70 -8.24
N GLN A 169 -8.00 -20.72 -7.04
CA GLN A 169 -7.17 -21.80 -6.50
C GLN A 169 -5.92 -22.13 -7.34
N HIS A 170 -5.49 -21.23 -8.22
CA HIS A 170 -4.25 -21.37 -8.98
C HIS A 170 -3.01 -21.07 -8.13
N LEU A 171 -3.17 -20.38 -7.01
CA LEU A 171 -2.08 -20.00 -6.12
C LEU A 171 -2.56 -19.98 -4.67
N THR A 172 -1.77 -20.49 -3.72
CA THR A 172 -2.13 -20.42 -2.30
C THR A 172 -1.88 -19.02 -1.76
N PRO A 173 -2.70 -18.52 -0.81
CA PRO A 173 -2.46 -17.23 -0.17
C PRO A 173 -1.04 -17.10 0.39
N ALA A 174 -0.45 -18.18 0.91
CA ALA A 174 0.93 -18.22 1.39
C ALA A 174 1.99 -17.74 0.38
N HIS A 175 1.73 -17.81 -0.92
CA HIS A 175 2.67 -17.45 -1.99
C HIS A 175 2.31 -16.16 -2.73
N SER A 176 1.31 -15.41 -2.24
CA SER A 176 0.76 -14.24 -2.91
C SER A 176 1.08 -12.93 -2.18
N PRO A 177 2.26 -12.32 -2.40
CA PRO A 177 2.65 -11.11 -1.68
C PRO A 177 1.67 -9.94 -1.89
N PHE A 178 1.05 -9.87 -3.07
CA PHE A 178 0.08 -8.84 -3.41
C PHE A 178 -1.32 -9.09 -2.82
N SER A 179 -1.59 -10.23 -2.17
CA SER A 179 -2.89 -10.50 -1.55
C SER A 179 -2.85 -10.72 -0.03
N TRP A 180 -1.68 -10.57 0.61
CA TRP A 180 -1.53 -10.80 2.06
C TRP A 180 -2.24 -9.75 2.92
N GLY A 181 -2.13 -8.47 2.56
CA GLY A 181 -2.73 -7.39 3.35
C GLY A 181 -4.24 -7.31 3.29
N MET A 182 -4.84 -7.83 2.22
CA MET A 182 -6.23 -7.53 1.89
C MET A 182 -7.27 -8.44 2.55
N TYR A 183 -6.89 -9.66 2.96
CA TYR A 183 -7.90 -10.72 3.21
C TYR A 183 -7.62 -11.60 4.42
N TYR A 184 -6.72 -11.18 5.30
CA TYR A 184 -6.49 -11.83 6.59
C TYR A 184 -6.26 -13.37 6.48
N TYR A 185 -5.62 -13.81 5.40
CA TYR A 185 -5.29 -15.20 5.09
C TYR A 185 -4.17 -15.77 5.98
N ILE A 186 -4.20 -15.54 7.28
CA ILE A 186 -3.15 -15.95 8.19
C ILE A 186 -3.18 -17.46 8.41
N ARG A 187 -2.00 -18.06 8.57
CA ARG A 187 -1.83 -19.50 8.88
C ARG A 187 -2.64 -19.97 10.10
N GLN A 188 -2.94 -19.08 11.05
CA GLN A 188 -3.79 -19.39 12.21
C GLN A 188 -5.23 -19.78 11.82
N ASN A 189 -5.75 -19.22 10.71
CA ASN A 189 -7.11 -19.46 10.24
C ASN A 189 -7.13 -20.46 9.06
N TYR A 190 -6.07 -20.48 8.24
CA TYR A 190 -6.03 -21.20 6.95
C TYR A 190 -5.02 -22.37 6.91
N GLY A 191 -4.40 -22.70 8.04
CA GLY A 191 -3.37 -23.76 8.11
C GLY A 191 -2.21 -23.49 7.14
N ASP A 192 -1.74 -24.52 6.44
CA ASP A 192 -0.61 -24.42 5.51
C ASP A 192 -0.92 -23.63 4.22
N GLY A 193 -2.19 -23.36 3.92
CA GLY A 193 -2.59 -22.47 2.83
C GLY A 193 -2.48 -20.98 3.18
N GLY A 194 -2.45 -20.64 4.48
CA GLY A 194 -2.34 -19.28 4.97
C GLY A 194 -0.90 -18.75 5.02
N PHE A 195 -0.74 -17.44 4.96
CA PHE A 195 0.57 -16.80 5.08
C PHE A 195 1.05 -16.75 6.53
N SER A 196 2.37 -16.79 6.69
CA SER A 196 3.04 -16.52 7.96
C SER A 196 3.31 -15.03 8.09
N VAL A 197 2.71 -14.37 9.09
CA VAL A 197 2.92 -12.94 9.37
C VAL A 197 4.41 -12.60 9.47
N MET A 198 5.22 -13.49 10.05
CA MET A 198 6.67 -13.31 10.18
C MET A 198 7.36 -13.30 8.80
N VAL A 199 7.00 -14.23 7.92
CA VAL A 199 7.58 -14.30 6.56
C VAL A 199 7.18 -13.08 5.74
N VAL A 200 5.92 -12.66 5.85
CA VAL A 200 5.41 -11.45 5.19
C VAL A 200 6.17 -10.22 5.67
N ALA A 201 6.32 -10.06 7.00
CA ALA A 201 7.08 -8.95 7.56
C ALA A 201 8.54 -8.93 7.07
N VAL A 202 9.20 -10.09 6.95
CA VAL A 202 10.57 -10.19 6.40
C VAL A 202 10.60 -9.76 4.94
N ILE A 203 9.68 -10.24 4.09
CA ILE A 203 9.64 -9.87 2.67
C ILE A 203 9.37 -8.37 2.50
N GLN A 204 8.43 -7.82 3.28
CA GLN A 204 8.15 -6.39 3.28
C GLN A 204 9.38 -5.58 3.70
N LEU A 205 10.06 -5.98 4.78
CA LEU A 205 11.30 -5.35 5.21
C LEU A 205 12.39 -5.40 4.14
N LEU A 206 12.53 -6.52 3.42
CA LEU A 206 13.49 -6.63 2.33
C LEU A 206 13.20 -5.64 1.20
N VAL A 207 11.93 -5.50 0.78
CA VAL A 207 11.53 -4.54 -0.25
C VAL A 207 11.71 -3.09 0.23
N ILE A 208 11.30 -2.78 1.46
CA ILE A 208 11.48 -1.46 2.08
C ILE A 208 12.96 -1.10 2.20
N CYS A 209 13.80 -2.04 2.62
CA CYS A 209 15.25 -1.85 2.78
C CYS A 209 15.98 -1.80 1.44
N SER A 210 15.47 -2.45 0.38
CA SER A 210 16.09 -2.40 -0.94
C SER A 210 16.17 -0.96 -1.49
N LEU A 211 15.21 -0.10 -1.13
CA LEU A 211 15.24 1.33 -1.47
C LEU A 211 16.32 2.12 -0.72
N LEU A 212 16.85 1.59 0.39
CA LEU A 212 18.00 2.18 1.08
C LEU A 212 19.32 1.93 0.32
N ILE A 213 19.37 0.99 -0.63
CA ILE A 213 20.54 0.78 -1.51
C ILE A 213 20.83 2.06 -2.32
N LEU A 214 19.82 2.89 -2.58
CA LEU A 214 19.97 4.17 -3.27
C LEU A 214 20.73 5.22 -2.46
N VAL A 215 20.82 5.03 -1.13
CA VAL A 215 21.68 5.81 -0.23
C VAL A 215 23.16 5.42 -0.42
N SER A 216 23.46 4.26 -0.98
CA SER A 216 24.85 3.84 -1.20
C SER A 216 25.55 4.69 -2.27
N ARG A 217 26.90 4.70 -2.25
CA ARG A 217 27.72 5.44 -3.24
C ARG A 217 27.42 4.99 -4.67
N ARG A 218 27.09 3.71 -4.89
CA ARG A 218 26.68 3.15 -6.19
C ARG A 218 25.26 3.57 -6.57
N GLY A 219 24.33 3.56 -5.61
CA GLY A 219 22.97 4.05 -5.76
C GLY A 219 22.92 5.52 -6.18
N LYS A 220 23.74 6.38 -5.55
CA LYS A 220 23.91 7.79 -5.93
C LYS A 220 24.31 7.95 -7.41
N VAL A 221 25.26 7.15 -7.90
CA VAL A 221 25.73 7.23 -9.30
C VAL A 221 24.64 6.81 -10.27
N LEU A 222 23.89 5.74 -9.98
CA LEU A 222 22.75 5.31 -10.79
C LEU A 222 21.66 6.38 -10.86
N LEU A 223 21.34 6.99 -9.72
CA LEU A 223 20.31 8.03 -9.61
C LEU A 223 20.73 9.30 -10.37
N LEU A 224 21.98 9.72 -10.23
CA LEU A 224 22.53 10.86 -10.97
C LEU A 224 22.67 10.61 -12.48
N ARG A 225 23.04 9.39 -12.92
CA ARG A 225 23.06 9.02 -14.34
C ARG A 225 21.67 9.07 -14.95
N ARG A 226 20.67 8.53 -14.26
CA ARG A 226 19.28 8.59 -14.75
C ARG A 226 18.76 10.03 -14.86
N ILE A 227 19.23 10.93 -13.99
CA ILE A 227 18.96 12.37 -14.09
C ILE A 227 19.70 13.02 -15.27
N SER A 228 20.94 12.62 -15.57
CA SER A 228 21.68 13.20 -16.70
C SER A 228 21.21 12.68 -18.05
N ASP A 229 20.82 11.42 -18.10
CA ASP A 229 20.41 10.72 -19.33
C ASP A 229 18.95 11.06 -19.69
N GLY A 230 18.12 11.36 -18.69
CA GLY A 230 16.82 12.00 -18.86
C GLY A 230 16.99 13.50 -19.08
N LYS A 231 17.28 13.92 -20.31
CA LYS A 231 17.24 15.34 -20.71
C LYS A 231 15.98 15.99 -20.15
N VAL A 232 16.18 16.90 -19.20
CA VAL A 232 15.17 17.79 -18.64
C VAL A 232 14.52 18.54 -19.81
N HIS A 233 13.28 18.19 -20.11
CA HIS A 233 12.36 18.96 -20.94
C HIS A 233 11.21 19.44 -20.05
#